data_AF-A0A212EGW7-F1
#
_entry.id   AF-A0A212EGW7-F1
#
_cell.length_a   1.000
_cell.length_b   1.000
_cell.length_c   1.000
_cell.angle_alpha   90.00
_cell.angle_beta   90.00
_cell.angle_gamma   90.00
#
_symmetry.space_group_name_H-M   'P 1'
#
loop_
_entity.id
_entity.type
_entity.pdbx_description
1 polymer ?
#
loop_
_entity_poly.entity_id
_entity_poly.type
_entity_poly.pdbx_seq_one_letter_code
_entity_poly.pdbx_strand_id
1 'polypeptide(L)'
;MADMQAGLGEEPVPPPPSTPPPTTVVSTTEPAPPLAPKSAPSIAGRRKSDFPRRSFSQITGNLMERINDLEKRINNCCQDIGKNDGVLQDQINSFQDQLDFLHKEVGQLRSVQSETLSPDLMQEQLKQVHETALELAAEKEDRNYHMNALLEQIELLKTIKLDREDMVEAMADKADLRMLARKVSHDQFELACDDLSRGLEHALGKLNIQEALWQQALDDIQREIETKLDKMELSPVKDFFNTKLKQLQENLKQMASLRREVEAAGTKRRLLREVNCISCDANAVMPMEPPNMIPLSRPMPGHMSMKPYLSYELDAIRKTQATNLPQRNLHDWETIDKQMNQQKQPQKAR
;
A
#
# COMPACT_ATOMS: atom_id res chain seq x y z
N MET A 1 -11.49 -9.53 -39.91
CA MET A 1 -11.55 -9.87 -41.34
C MET A 1 -12.39 -11.12 -41.48
N ALA A 2 -13.37 -11.08 -42.40
CA ALA A 2 -14.33 -12.11 -42.82
C ALA A 2 -15.40 -12.48 -41.76
N ASP A 3 -16.61 -11.91 -41.80
CA ASP A 3 -17.78 -12.10 -42.70
C ASP A 3 -18.51 -13.43 -42.52
N MET A 4 -19.80 -13.35 -42.12
CA MET A 4 -20.91 -13.92 -42.88
C MET A 4 -22.28 -13.44 -42.33
N GLN A 5 -23.07 -12.89 -43.26
CA GLN A 5 -24.49 -12.54 -43.16
C GLN A 5 -25.41 -13.78 -43.09
N ALA A 6 -26.60 -13.65 -42.49
CA ALA A 6 -27.91 -13.82 -43.15
C ALA A 6 -29.05 -14.11 -42.15
N GLY A 7 -30.25 -13.61 -42.46
CA GLY A 7 -31.50 -14.31 -42.12
C GLY A 7 -32.48 -13.58 -41.19
N LEU A 8 -33.20 -12.58 -41.71
CA LEU A 8 -34.51 -12.19 -41.19
C LEU A 8 -35.54 -13.18 -41.77
N GLY A 9 -36.18 -13.97 -40.91
CA GLY A 9 -37.26 -14.89 -41.26
C GLY A 9 -38.55 -14.46 -40.57
N GLU A 10 -39.53 -14.06 -41.38
CA GLU A 10 -40.93 -13.82 -41.01
C GLU A 10 -41.72 -15.13 -40.77
N GLU A 11 -42.71 -15.02 -39.87
CA GLU A 11 -44.00 -15.76 -39.78
C GLU A 11 -43.99 -17.29 -39.48
N PRO A 12 -45.08 -17.90 -38.93
CA PRO A 12 -46.49 -17.50 -39.11
C PRO A 12 -47.43 -17.53 -37.89
N VAL A 13 -48.45 -16.67 -37.94
CA VAL A 13 -49.66 -16.72 -37.10
C VAL A 13 -50.61 -17.83 -37.57
N PRO A 14 -51.15 -18.70 -36.69
CA PRO A 14 -52.22 -19.63 -37.05
C PRO A 14 -53.64 -19.07 -36.75
N PRO A 15 -54.67 -19.62 -37.39
CA PRO A 15 -55.77 -18.85 -38.01
C PRO A 15 -57.08 -18.79 -37.18
N PRO A 16 -58.00 -17.84 -37.45
CA PRO A 16 -59.43 -18.00 -37.16
C PRO A 16 -60.06 -18.89 -38.28
N PRO A 17 -61.33 -19.38 -38.26
CA PRO A 17 -62.53 -18.85 -37.59
C PRO A 17 -63.52 -19.96 -37.13
N SER A 18 -64.75 -19.59 -36.70
CA SER A 18 -65.99 -20.03 -37.37
C SER A 18 -67.26 -19.69 -36.55
N THR A 19 -67.92 -18.59 -36.92
CA THR A 19 -69.39 -18.49 -37.01
C THR A 19 -69.73 -18.65 -38.49
N PRO A 20 -70.85 -19.30 -38.91
CA PRO A 20 -72.19 -18.68 -38.88
C PRO A 20 -73.31 -19.79 -38.84
N PRO A 21 -74.60 -19.60 -39.22
CA PRO A 21 -75.35 -18.39 -39.63
C PRO A 21 -76.71 -18.19 -38.92
N PRO A 22 -77.46 -17.11 -39.27
CA PRO A 22 -78.73 -16.71 -38.67
C PRO A 22 -79.94 -17.06 -39.56
N THR A 23 -81.11 -16.51 -39.18
CA THR A 23 -82.30 -16.15 -40.00
C THR A 23 -83.52 -17.08 -39.84
N THR A 24 -84.57 -16.73 -39.10
CA THR A 24 -85.78 -15.90 -39.39
C THR A 24 -86.91 -16.60 -40.20
N VAL A 25 -88.14 -16.32 -39.71
CA VAL A 25 -89.45 -16.14 -40.38
C VAL A 25 -90.38 -17.33 -40.76
N VAL A 26 -91.68 -17.04 -40.55
CA VAL A 26 -92.91 -17.44 -41.28
C VAL A 26 -93.53 -18.78 -40.83
N SER A 27 -94.70 -18.86 -40.17
CA SER A 27 -96.07 -18.37 -40.44
C SER A 27 -96.80 -19.14 -41.55
N THR A 28 -97.75 -20.02 -41.21
CA THR A 28 -99.01 -20.27 -41.96
C THR A 28 -99.83 -21.38 -41.26
N THR A 29 -101.05 -21.11 -40.77
CA THR A 29 -102.37 -21.09 -41.46
C THR A 29 -102.96 -22.50 -41.71
N GLU A 30 -104.12 -22.76 -41.06
CA GLU A 30 -105.35 -23.49 -41.47
C GLU A 30 -105.36 -24.33 -42.77
N PRO A 31 -106.20 -25.40 -42.89
CA PRO A 31 -107.66 -25.21 -42.97
C PRO A 31 -108.58 -26.36 -42.47
N ALA A 32 -109.86 -25.99 -42.35
CA ALA A 32 -111.09 -26.71 -42.01
C ALA A 32 -111.55 -27.79 -43.06
N PRO A 33 -112.87 -28.08 -43.26
CA PRO A 33 -113.96 -28.72 -42.48
C PRO A 33 -114.44 -29.99 -43.28
N PRO A 34 -115.73 -30.36 -43.55
CA PRO A 34 -117.06 -30.11 -42.96
C PRO A 34 -117.92 -31.40 -42.81
N LEU A 35 -119.19 -31.27 -42.36
CA LEU A 35 -120.42 -31.74 -43.06
C LEU A 35 -121.61 -31.94 -42.09
N ALA A 36 -122.62 -31.08 -42.22
CA ALA A 36 -124.03 -31.45 -42.00
C ALA A 36 -124.50 -32.34 -43.19
N PRO A 37 -125.67 -33.03 -43.15
CA PRO A 37 -126.88 -32.32 -43.60
C PRO A 37 -128.26 -32.86 -43.13
N LYS A 38 -129.26 -31.94 -43.10
CA LYS A 38 -130.63 -32.03 -43.71
C LYS A 38 -131.63 -33.09 -43.14
N SER A 39 -132.95 -32.98 -43.20
CA SER A 39 -133.93 -31.93 -43.53
C SER A 39 -135.34 -32.56 -43.49
N ALA A 40 -136.32 -31.90 -42.85
CA ALA A 40 -137.77 -31.81 -43.19
C ALA A 40 -138.58 -33.13 -43.46
N PRO A 41 -139.88 -33.13 -43.83
CA PRO A 41 -140.94 -32.11 -43.87
C PRO A 41 -142.29 -32.61 -43.19
N SER A 42 -143.25 -31.77 -42.76
CA SER A 42 -144.43 -31.28 -43.54
C SER A 42 -145.44 -32.40 -43.91
N ILE A 43 -146.78 -32.33 -43.90
CA ILE A 43 -147.80 -31.28 -43.78
C ILE A 43 -149.18 -32.00 -43.75
N ALA A 44 -150.15 -31.38 -43.07
CA ALA A 44 -151.60 -31.34 -43.30
C ALA A 44 -152.52 -32.58 -43.43
N GLY A 45 -153.76 -32.36 -42.97
CA GLY A 45 -154.98 -32.94 -43.56
C GLY A 45 -155.92 -33.59 -42.54
N ARG A 46 -156.68 -32.83 -41.75
CA ARG A 46 -158.09 -32.43 -42.00
C ARG A 46 -159.11 -33.58 -42.10
N ARG A 47 -160.10 -33.51 -41.20
CA ARG A 47 -161.55 -33.83 -41.30
C ARG A 47 -162.07 -35.08 -40.56
N LYS A 48 -162.93 -34.74 -39.58
CA LYS A 48 -164.33 -35.19 -39.35
C LYS A 48 -164.62 -36.65 -38.97
N SER A 49 -165.29 -36.73 -37.81
CA SER A 49 -166.46 -37.54 -37.44
C SER A 49 -166.57 -38.96 -38.00
N ASP A 50 -166.61 -39.95 -37.09
CA ASP A 50 -167.86 -40.58 -36.65
C ASP A 50 -167.54 -41.88 -35.88
N PHE A 51 -168.30 -42.11 -34.81
CA PHE A 51 -168.28 -43.35 -34.01
C PHE A 51 -168.63 -44.57 -34.87
N PRO A 52 -168.05 -45.75 -34.57
CA PRO A 52 -168.93 -46.84 -34.16
C PRO A 52 -168.37 -47.70 -33.01
N ARG A 53 -169.27 -48.04 -32.08
CA ARG A 53 -169.10 -48.99 -30.97
C ARG A 53 -168.38 -50.28 -31.42
N ARG A 54 -167.27 -50.61 -30.75
CA ARG A 54 -166.69 -51.96 -30.70
C ARG A 54 -166.76 -52.50 -29.26
N SER A 55 -167.02 -53.80 -29.14
CA SER A 55 -167.35 -54.50 -27.89
C SER A 55 -166.21 -54.47 -26.86
N PHE A 56 -166.57 -54.28 -25.58
CA PHE A 56 -165.70 -54.05 -24.41
C PHE A 56 -164.66 -55.17 -24.16
N SER A 57 -164.94 -56.40 -24.60
CA SER A 57 -164.06 -57.56 -24.41
C SER A 57 -162.80 -57.55 -25.29
N GLN A 58 -162.86 -56.94 -26.49
CA GLN A 58 -161.67 -56.80 -27.35
C GLN A 58 -160.73 -55.67 -26.89
N ILE A 59 -161.31 -54.63 -26.27
CA ILE A 59 -160.56 -53.46 -25.77
C ILE A 59 -159.76 -53.84 -24.52
N THR A 60 -160.34 -54.66 -23.64
CA THR A 60 -159.70 -55.13 -22.40
C THR A 60 -158.53 -56.08 -22.65
N GLY A 61 -158.63 -57.00 -23.62
CA GLY A 61 -157.51 -57.86 -24.03
C GLY A 61 -156.35 -57.08 -24.67
N ASN A 62 -156.64 -56.15 -25.59
CA ASN A 62 -155.62 -55.28 -26.21
C ASN A 62 -154.94 -54.35 -25.19
N LEU A 63 -155.70 -53.86 -24.21
CA LEU A 63 -155.15 -53.07 -23.10
C LEU A 63 -154.21 -53.91 -22.24
N MET A 64 -154.59 -55.13 -21.89
CA MET A 64 -153.76 -56.02 -21.07
C MET A 64 -152.47 -56.43 -21.79
N GLU A 65 -152.53 -56.69 -23.10
CA GLU A 65 -151.35 -56.99 -23.91
C GLU A 65 -150.42 -55.76 -24.03
N ARG A 66 -150.97 -54.55 -24.22
CA ARG A 66 -150.17 -53.30 -24.20
C ARG A 66 -149.60 -52.98 -22.82
N ILE A 67 -150.31 -53.31 -21.75
CA ILE A 67 -149.83 -53.15 -20.37
C ILE A 67 -148.65 -54.11 -20.13
N ASN A 68 -148.77 -55.38 -20.53
CA ASN A 68 -147.67 -56.35 -20.41
C ASN A 68 -146.46 -55.96 -21.28
N ASP A 69 -146.69 -55.41 -22.48
CA ASP A 69 -145.61 -54.93 -23.34
C ASP A 69 -144.95 -53.66 -22.79
N LEU A 70 -145.74 -52.74 -22.22
CA LEU A 70 -145.24 -51.58 -21.48
C LEU A 70 -144.42 -52.01 -20.25
N GLU A 71 -144.88 -53.00 -19.50
CA GLU A 71 -144.18 -53.53 -18.33
C GLU A 71 -142.85 -54.18 -18.72
N LYS A 72 -142.80 -54.93 -19.82
CA LYS A 72 -141.54 -55.44 -20.37
C LYS A 72 -140.60 -54.32 -20.80
N ARG A 73 -141.12 -53.28 -21.46
CA ARG A 73 -140.31 -52.12 -21.89
C ARG A 73 -139.78 -51.31 -20.71
N ILE A 74 -140.57 -51.16 -19.65
CA ILE A 74 -140.15 -50.50 -18.40
C ILE A 74 -139.08 -51.33 -17.70
N ASN A 75 -139.27 -52.65 -17.58
CA ASN A 75 -138.26 -53.53 -16.98
C ASN A 75 -136.94 -53.51 -17.76
N ASN A 76 -137.00 -53.54 -19.09
CA ASN A 76 -135.79 -53.41 -19.92
C ASN A 76 -135.12 -52.03 -19.73
N CYS A 77 -135.91 -50.95 -19.70
CA CYS A 77 -135.40 -49.59 -19.46
C CYS A 77 -134.73 -49.47 -18.08
N CYS A 78 -135.34 -49.99 -17.02
CA CYS A 78 -134.76 -50.00 -15.68
C CYS A 78 -133.48 -50.83 -15.63
N GLN A 79 -133.42 -51.95 -16.36
CA GLN A 79 -132.24 -52.81 -16.41
C GLN A 79 -131.08 -52.14 -17.17
N ASP A 80 -131.37 -51.39 -18.23
CA ASP A 80 -130.36 -50.64 -18.98
C ASP A 80 -129.86 -49.41 -18.21
N ILE A 81 -130.74 -48.72 -17.46
CA ILE A 81 -130.35 -47.65 -16.54
C ILE A 81 -129.44 -48.20 -15.43
N GLY A 82 -129.78 -49.34 -14.83
CA GLY A 82 -128.94 -49.96 -13.79
C GLY A 82 -127.55 -50.38 -14.28
N LYS A 83 -127.44 -50.88 -15.53
CA LYS A 83 -126.14 -51.16 -16.15
C LYS A 83 -125.35 -49.88 -16.40
N ASN A 84 -126.00 -48.83 -16.92
CA ASN A 84 -125.34 -47.55 -17.18
C ASN A 84 -124.89 -46.85 -15.89
N ASP A 85 -125.67 -46.95 -14.81
CA ASP A 85 -125.32 -46.43 -13.49
C ASP A 85 -124.11 -47.17 -12.90
N GLY A 86 -124.06 -48.51 -13.04
CA GLY A 86 -122.89 -49.31 -12.68
C GLY A 86 -121.63 -48.90 -13.46
N VAL A 87 -121.73 -48.71 -14.77
CA VAL A 87 -120.60 -48.26 -15.62
C VAL A 87 -120.14 -46.85 -15.24
N LEU A 88 -121.06 -45.94 -14.93
CA LEU A 88 -120.73 -44.59 -14.46
C LEU A 88 -120.04 -44.62 -13.10
N GLN A 89 -120.51 -45.47 -12.18
CA GLN A 89 -119.90 -45.64 -10.87
C GLN A 89 -118.48 -46.22 -10.97
N ASP A 90 -118.26 -47.19 -11.85
CA ASP A 90 -116.94 -47.76 -12.11
C ASP A 90 -115.98 -46.72 -12.72
N GLN A 91 -116.48 -45.85 -13.61
CA GLN A 91 -115.69 -44.74 -14.14
C GLN A 91 -115.33 -43.71 -13.05
N ILE A 92 -116.26 -43.37 -12.17
CA ILE A 92 -116.02 -42.44 -11.06
C ILE A 92 -114.96 -43.00 -10.11
N ASN A 93 -115.06 -44.28 -9.75
CA ASN A 93 -114.09 -44.95 -8.90
C ASN A 93 -112.70 -44.99 -9.57
N SER A 94 -112.63 -45.28 -10.87
CA SER A 94 -111.38 -45.24 -11.65
C SER A 94 -110.76 -43.84 -11.68
N PHE A 95 -111.56 -42.79 -11.83
CA PHE A 95 -111.06 -41.41 -11.74
C PHE A 95 -110.59 -41.05 -10.33
N GLN A 96 -111.27 -41.52 -9.29
CA GLN A 96 -110.82 -41.34 -7.90
C GLN A 96 -109.50 -42.05 -7.65
N ASP A 97 -109.34 -43.29 -8.11
CA ASP A 97 -108.08 -44.04 -8.00
C ASP A 97 -106.93 -43.35 -8.76
N GLN A 98 -107.22 -42.81 -9.96
CA GLN A 98 -106.23 -42.04 -10.72
C GLN A 98 -105.85 -40.73 -10.02
N LEU A 99 -106.81 -40.04 -9.42
CA LEU A 99 -106.55 -38.82 -8.65
C LEU A 99 -105.74 -39.12 -7.40
N ASP A 100 -106.06 -40.20 -6.67
CA ASP A 100 -105.32 -40.62 -5.48
C ASP A 100 -103.89 -41.09 -5.81
N PHE A 101 -103.72 -41.77 -6.96
CA PHE A 101 -102.40 -42.13 -7.46
C PHE A 101 -101.57 -40.87 -7.77
N LEU A 102 -102.12 -39.93 -8.53
CA LEU A 102 -101.45 -38.66 -8.83
C LEU A 102 -101.19 -37.85 -7.55
N HIS A 103 -102.09 -37.86 -6.58
CA HIS A 103 -101.89 -37.16 -5.30
C HIS A 103 -100.72 -37.76 -4.52
N LYS A 104 -100.58 -39.08 -4.51
CA LYS A 104 -99.45 -39.78 -3.89
C LYS A 104 -98.14 -39.49 -4.62
N GLU A 105 -98.14 -39.54 -5.96
CA GLU A 105 -96.95 -39.27 -6.77
C GLU A 105 -96.45 -37.83 -6.60
N VAL A 106 -97.37 -36.85 -6.58
CA VAL A 106 -97.06 -35.44 -6.28
C VAL A 106 -96.57 -35.26 -4.84
N GLY A 107 -97.17 -35.96 -3.87
CA GLY A 107 -96.70 -35.95 -2.48
C GLY A 107 -95.28 -36.50 -2.32
N GLN A 108 -94.96 -37.56 -3.06
CA GLN A 108 -93.65 -38.21 -3.03
C GLN A 108 -92.58 -37.31 -3.69
N LEU A 109 -92.88 -36.71 -4.86
CA LEU A 109 -92.02 -35.71 -5.51
C LEU A 109 -91.76 -34.50 -4.61
N ARG A 110 -92.77 -34.06 -3.86
CA ARG A 110 -92.64 -32.93 -2.92
C ARG A 110 -91.76 -33.28 -1.70
N SER A 111 -91.84 -34.51 -1.20
CA SER A 111 -90.95 -34.98 -0.13
C SER A 111 -89.49 -35.04 -0.57
N VAL A 112 -89.24 -35.56 -1.78
CA VAL A 112 -87.89 -35.64 -2.37
C VAL A 112 -87.36 -34.24 -2.67
N GLN A 113 -88.18 -33.30 -3.15
CA GLN A 113 -87.75 -31.90 -3.27
C GLN A 113 -87.44 -31.25 -1.92
N SER A 114 -88.19 -31.56 -0.86
CA SER A 114 -87.94 -30.96 0.45
C SER A 114 -86.66 -31.48 1.12
N GLU A 115 -86.32 -32.77 0.93
CA GLU A 115 -85.12 -33.39 1.51
C GLU A 115 -83.87 -33.18 0.65
N THR A 116 -83.99 -33.09 -0.68
CA THR A 116 -82.84 -32.97 -1.60
C THR A 116 -82.57 -31.54 -2.07
N LEU A 117 -83.56 -30.65 -2.00
CA LEU A 117 -83.49 -29.25 -2.43
C LEU A 117 -84.00 -28.32 -1.31
N SER A 118 -83.69 -28.61 -0.06
CA SER A 118 -83.85 -27.61 0.99
C SER A 118 -82.95 -26.41 0.63
N PRO A 119 -83.53 -25.24 0.31
CA PRO A 119 -82.77 -24.08 -0.17
C PRO A 119 -81.69 -23.66 0.84
N ASP A 120 -81.95 -23.89 2.13
CA ASP A 120 -81.00 -23.66 3.22
C ASP A 120 -79.76 -24.55 3.14
N LEU A 121 -79.91 -25.84 2.77
CA LEU A 121 -78.77 -26.76 2.65
C LEU A 121 -77.88 -26.39 1.48
N MET A 122 -78.48 -26.03 0.34
CA MET A 122 -77.74 -25.61 -0.86
C MET A 122 -77.03 -24.26 -0.61
N GLN A 123 -77.67 -23.35 0.11
CA GLN A 123 -77.10 -22.06 0.48
C GLN A 123 -75.94 -22.22 1.47
N GLU A 124 -76.04 -23.15 2.42
CA GLU A 124 -74.94 -23.46 3.34
C GLU A 124 -73.75 -24.12 2.61
N GLN A 125 -74.01 -25.04 1.67
CA GLN A 125 -72.94 -25.64 0.85
C GLN A 125 -72.25 -24.61 -0.04
N LEU A 126 -72.99 -23.68 -0.66
CA LEU A 126 -72.41 -22.59 -1.44
C LEU A 126 -71.57 -21.66 -0.57
N LYS A 127 -72.02 -21.37 0.65
CA LYS A 127 -71.28 -20.56 1.62
C LYS A 127 -69.99 -21.26 2.05
N GLN A 128 -70.05 -22.57 2.33
CA GLN A 128 -68.87 -23.36 2.67
C GLN A 128 -67.86 -23.38 1.52
N VAL A 129 -68.30 -23.62 0.29
CA VAL A 129 -67.42 -23.58 -0.89
C VAL A 129 -66.81 -22.19 -1.08
N HIS A 130 -67.59 -21.14 -0.87
CA HIS A 130 -67.09 -19.77 -0.95
C HIS A 130 -66.03 -19.48 0.12
N GLU A 131 -66.26 -19.90 1.36
CA GLU A 131 -65.32 -19.76 2.47
C GLU A 131 -64.03 -20.54 2.20
N THR A 132 -64.14 -21.80 1.78
CA THR A 132 -62.97 -22.61 1.39
C THR A 132 -62.23 -22.01 0.19
N ALA A 133 -62.93 -21.42 -0.78
CA ALA A 133 -62.28 -20.75 -1.92
C ALA A 133 -61.51 -19.48 -1.50
N LEU A 134 -62.01 -18.74 -0.51
CA LEU A 134 -61.31 -17.59 0.07
C LEU A 134 -60.08 -18.02 0.86
N GLU A 135 -60.18 -19.08 1.66
CA GLU A 135 -59.05 -19.67 2.39
C GLU A 135 -57.95 -20.14 1.42
N LEU A 136 -58.32 -20.87 0.37
CA LEU A 136 -57.38 -21.32 -0.68
C LEU A 136 -56.73 -20.14 -1.41
N ALA A 137 -57.47 -19.06 -1.66
CA ALA A 137 -56.92 -17.86 -2.29
C ALA A 137 -55.90 -17.18 -1.37
N ALA A 138 -56.21 -17.04 -0.08
CA ALA A 138 -55.30 -16.48 0.92
C ALA A 138 -54.03 -17.34 1.09
N GLU A 139 -54.18 -18.67 1.18
CA GLU A 139 -53.03 -19.59 1.27
C GLU A 139 -52.16 -19.52 0.01
N LYS A 140 -52.76 -19.40 -1.18
CA LYS A 140 -52.03 -19.20 -2.43
C LYS A 140 -51.23 -17.89 -2.41
N GLU A 141 -51.82 -16.80 -1.94
CA GLU A 141 -51.15 -15.51 -1.82
C GLU A 141 -49.97 -15.58 -0.84
N ASP A 142 -50.17 -16.18 0.33
CA ASP A 142 -49.11 -16.39 1.32
C ASP A 142 -47.96 -17.26 0.77
N ARG A 143 -48.30 -18.36 0.09
CA ARG A 143 -47.30 -19.24 -0.53
C ARG A 143 -46.53 -18.53 -1.66
N ASN A 144 -47.21 -17.68 -2.43
CA ASN A 144 -46.56 -16.85 -3.44
C ASN A 144 -45.62 -15.81 -2.82
N TYR A 145 -46.01 -15.20 -1.70
CA TYR A 145 -45.15 -14.28 -0.95
C TYR A 145 -43.87 -14.98 -0.49
N HIS A 146 -43.98 -16.15 0.15
CA HIS A 146 -42.83 -16.94 0.59
C HIS A 146 -41.95 -17.39 -0.59
N MET A 147 -42.55 -17.78 -1.71
CA MET A 147 -41.82 -18.16 -2.91
C MET A 147 -41.01 -16.99 -3.46
N ASN A 148 -41.59 -15.80 -3.54
CA ASN A 148 -40.88 -14.60 -3.98
C ASN A 148 -39.75 -14.22 -3.02
N ALA A 149 -39.99 -14.29 -1.70
CA ALA A 149 -38.95 -14.04 -0.70
C ALA A 149 -37.77 -15.02 -0.81
N LEU A 150 -38.04 -16.31 -1.06
CA LEU A 150 -36.98 -17.31 -1.29
C LEU A 150 -36.20 -17.02 -2.58
N LEU A 151 -36.87 -16.61 -3.66
CA LEU A 151 -36.22 -16.22 -4.91
C LEU A 151 -35.29 -15.01 -4.72
N GLU A 152 -35.74 -13.99 -3.99
CA GLU A 152 -34.92 -12.83 -3.64
C GLU A 152 -33.69 -13.23 -2.80
N GLN A 153 -33.86 -14.11 -1.81
CA GLN A 153 -32.75 -14.63 -1.01
C GLN A 153 -31.75 -15.43 -1.86
N ILE A 154 -32.22 -16.19 -2.85
CA ILE A 154 -31.35 -16.93 -3.77
C ILE A 154 -30.53 -15.96 -4.63
N GLU A 155 -31.15 -14.91 -5.18
CA GLU A 155 -30.43 -13.89 -5.96
C GLU A 155 -29.41 -13.13 -5.11
N LEU A 156 -29.76 -12.79 -3.87
CA LEU A 156 -28.81 -12.19 -2.92
C LEU A 156 -27.64 -13.15 -2.63
N LEU A 157 -27.92 -14.44 -2.43
CA LEU A 157 -26.87 -15.43 -2.20
C LEU A 157 -25.96 -15.60 -3.42
N LYS A 158 -26.49 -15.53 -4.65
CA LYS A 158 -25.67 -15.57 -5.88
C LYS A 158 -24.74 -14.36 -6.01
N THR A 159 -25.15 -13.19 -5.50
CA THR A 159 -24.31 -11.98 -5.58
C THR A 159 -23.28 -11.88 -4.46
N ILE A 160 -23.58 -12.42 -3.27
CA ILE A 160 -22.69 -12.35 -2.11
C ILE A 160 -21.75 -13.55 -2.02
N LYS A 161 -22.21 -14.75 -2.40
CA LYS A 161 -21.35 -15.94 -2.34
C LYS A 161 -20.34 -15.91 -3.47
N LEU A 162 -19.09 -16.07 -3.09
CA LEU A 162 -18.00 -16.35 -4.02
C LEU A 162 -18.30 -17.69 -4.72
N ASP A 163 -18.20 -17.69 -6.05
CA ASP A 163 -18.41 -18.92 -6.81
C ASP A 163 -17.34 -19.95 -6.44
N ARG A 164 -17.71 -21.22 -6.57
CA ARG A 164 -16.79 -22.33 -6.28
C ARG A 164 -15.52 -22.22 -7.12
N GLU A 165 -15.64 -21.74 -8.35
CA GLU A 165 -14.53 -21.53 -9.28
C GLU A 165 -13.61 -20.42 -8.80
N ASP A 166 -14.15 -19.25 -8.47
CA ASP A 166 -13.41 -18.14 -7.87
C ASP A 166 -12.72 -18.53 -6.55
N MET A 167 -13.37 -19.34 -5.71
CA MET A 167 -12.77 -19.86 -4.49
C MET A 167 -11.58 -20.79 -4.79
N VAL A 168 -11.71 -21.66 -5.79
CA VAL A 168 -10.64 -22.57 -6.22
C VAL A 168 -9.49 -21.79 -6.82
N GLU A 169 -9.75 -20.76 -7.63
CA GLU A 169 -8.73 -19.89 -8.21
C GLU A 169 -8.01 -19.05 -7.15
N ALA A 170 -8.76 -18.43 -6.22
CA ALA A 170 -8.16 -17.72 -5.08
C ALA A 170 -7.34 -18.65 -4.17
N MET A 171 -7.71 -19.93 -4.06
CA MET A 171 -6.91 -20.93 -3.37
C MET A 171 -5.69 -21.38 -4.18
N ALA A 172 -5.77 -21.41 -5.51
CA ALA A 172 -4.62 -21.69 -6.37
C ALA A 172 -3.57 -20.56 -6.32
N ASP A 173 -4.02 -19.31 -6.22
CA ASP A 173 -3.17 -18.13 -6.06
C ASP A 173 -2.55 -18.01 -4.67
N LYS A 174 -3.21 -18.56 -3.64
CA LYS A 174 -2.63 -18.70 -2.29
C LYS A 174 -1.54 -19.77 -2.30
N ALA A 175 -0.33 -19.34 -2.66
CA ALA A 175 0.95 -20.02 -2.49
C ALA A 175 0.88 -21.55 -2.62
N ASP A 176 1.05 -22.04 -3.85
CA ASP A 176 1.28 -23.45 -4.13
C ASP A 176 2.27 -24.03 -3.09
N LEU A 177 1.96 -25.21 -2.53
CA LEU A 177 2.78 -25.87 -1.52
C LEU A 177 4.23 -26.04 -2.03
N ARG A 178 4.42 -26.15 -3.35
CA ARG A 178 5.74 -26.14 -4.00
C ARG A 178 6.44 -24.78 -3.96
N MET A 179 5.72 -23.67 -4.10
CA MET A 179 6.28 -22.33 -3.91
C MET A 179 6.66 -22.07 -2.47
N LEU A 180 5.87 -22.56 -1.51
CA LEU A 180 6.21 -22.49 -0.09
C LEU A 180 7.42 -23.36 0.24
N ALA A 181 7.51 -24.57 -0.31
CA ALA A 181 8.67 -25.45 -0.15
C ALA A 181 9.96 -24.89 -0.78
N ARG A 182 9.85 -23.99 -1.76
CA ARG A 182 11.00 -23.26 -2.32
C ARG A 182 11.45 -22.07 -1.49
N LYS A 183 10.65 -21.61 -0.53
CA LYS A 183 11.03 -20.54 0.37
C LYS A 183 11.81 -21.12 1.55
N VAL A 184 12.89 -20.44 1.91
CA VAL A 184 13.69 -20.76 3.10
C VAL A 184 12.86 -20.44 4.34
N SER A 185 12.91 -21.30 5.37
CA SER A 185 12.23 -21.01 6.64
C SER A 185 12.85 -19.78 7.30
N HIS A 186 12.05 -19.03 8.05
CA HIS A 186 12.53 -17.85 8.77
C HIS A 186 13.79 -18.16 9.60
N ASP A 187 13.79 -19.26 10.34
CA ASP A 187 14.92 -19.67 11.18
C ASP A 187 16.20 -19.98 10.37
N GLN A 188 16.07 -20.52 9.15
CA GLN A 188 17.23 -20.80 8.29
C GLN A 188 17.80 -19.50 7.70
N PHE A 189 16.93 -18.54 7.39
CA PHE A 189 17.34 -17.22 6.93
C PHE A 189 18.05 -16.45 8.05
N GLU A 190 17.47 -16.40 9.25
CA GLU A 190 18.08 -15.77 10.42
C GLU A 190 19.44 -16.40 10.75
N LEU A 191 19.54 -17.73 10.73
CA LEU A 191 20.82 -18.42 10.94
C LEU A 191 21.87 -18.01 9.89
N ALA A 192 21.49 -17.90 8.62
CA ALA A 192 22.39 -17.47 7.56
C ALA A 192 22.82 -15.99 7.70
N CYS A 193 21.90 -15.12 8.14
CA CYS A 193 22.20 -13.73 8.46
C CYS A 193 23.16 -13.60 9.65
N ASP A 194 22.96 -14.40 10.68
CA ASP A 194 23.85 -14.48 11.85
C ASP A 194 25.24 -15.00 11.47
N ASP A 195 25.32 -16.05 10.65
CA ASP A 195 26.59 -16.59 10.15
C ASP A 195 27.35 -15.55 9.30
N LEU A 196 26.63 -14.83 8.43
CA LEU A 196 27.23 -13.76 7.63
C LEU A 196 27.73 -12.62 8.51
N SER A 197 26.95 -12.21 9.51
CA SER A 197 27.31 -11.13 10.45
C SER A 197 28.56 -11.51 11.25
N ARG A 198 28.61 -12.73 11.80
CA ARG A 198 29.81 -13.27 12.46
C ARG A 198 31.02 -13.31 11.53
N GLY A 199 30.81 -13.71 10.28
CA GLY A 199 31.86 -13.73 9.25
C GLY A 199 32.45 -12.34 8.98
N LEU A 200 31.58 -11.32 8.88
CA LEU A 200 31.96 -9.92 8.69
C LEU A 200 32.72 -9.37 9.89
N GLU A 201 32.25 -9.59 11.11
CA GLU A 201 32.91 -9.16 12.33
C GLU A 201 34.32 -9.78 12.47
N HIS A 202 34.44 -11.07 12.17
CA HIS A 202 35.73 -11.76 12.19
C HIS A 202 36.68 -11.22 11.10
N ALA A 203 36.17 -10.93 9.90
CA ALA A 203 36.96 -10.32 8.84
C ALA A 203 37.44 -8.91 9.21
N LEU A 204 36.56 -8.09 9.79
CA LEU A 204 36.91 -6.76 10.31
C LEU A 204 37.94 -6.86 11.44
N GLY A 205 37.78 -7.80 12.37
CA GLY A 205 38.76 -8.04 13.42
C GLY A 205 40.15 -8.36 12.88
N LYS A 206 40.24 -9.20 11.83
CA LYS A 206 41.52 -9.49 11.15
C LYS A 206 42.11 -8.26 10.46
N LEU A 207 41.26 -7.44 9.83
CA LEU A 207 41.70 -6.21 9.16
C LEU A 207 42.25 -5.21 10.18
N ASN A 208 41.58 -5.00 11.31
CA ASN A 208 42.07 -4.11 12.37
C ASN A 208 43.43 -4.57 12.93
N ILE A 209 43.64 -5.88 13.09
CA ILE A 209 44.94 -6.40 13.52
C ILE A 209 46.02 -6.10 12.47
N GLN A 210 45.73 -6.28 11.18
CA GLN A 210 46.67 -5.93 10.11
C GLN A 210 46.95 -4.42 10.05
N GLU A 211 45.93 -3.59 10.21
CA GLU A 211 46.06 -2.14 10.28
C GLU A 211 47.01 -1.72 11.41
N ALA A 212 46.82 -2.28 12.62
CA ALA A 212 47.70 -2.01 13.75
C ALA A 212 49.15 -2.47 13.49
N LEU A 213 49.35 -3.62 12.85
CA LEU A 213 50.68 -4.10 12.48
C LEU A 213 51.36 -3.18 11.44
N TRP A 214 50.60 -2.66 10.48
CA TRP A 214 51.13 -1.72 9.48
C TRP A 214 51.43 -0.35 10.07
N GLN A 215 50.59 0.14 10.99
CA GLN A 215 50.87 1.36 11.75
C GLN A 215 52.17 1.21 12.55
N GLN A 216 52.32 0.10 13.28
CA GLN A 216 53.55 -0.20 14.01
C GLN A 216 54.78 -0.27 13.09
N ALA A 217 54.67 -0.94 11.94
CA ALA A 217 55.77 -1.02 10.97
C ALA A 217 56.14 0.36 10.40
N LEU A 218 55.14 1.23 10.18
CA LEU A 218 55.36 2.61 9.74
C LEU A 218 56.07 3.42 10.84
N ASP A 219 55.65 3.29 12.10
CA ASP A 219 56.31 3.93 13.24
C ASP A 219 57.76 3.46 13.42
N ASP A 220 58.02 2.16 13.21
CA ASP A 220 59.37 1.59 13.24
C ASP A 220 60.25 2.17 12.11
N ILE A 221 59.72 2.27 10.89
CA ILE A 221 60.42 2.88 9.76
C ILE A 221 60.70 4.36 10.04
N GLN A 222 59.72 5.11 10.55
CA GLN A 222 59.89 6.51 10.89
C GLN A 222 61.00 6.70 11.93
N ARG A 223 60.99 5.91 13.00
CA ARG A 223 62.04 5.93 14.03
C ARG A 223 63.43 5.59 13.48
N GLU A 224 63.52 4.61 12.58
CA GLU A 224 64.78 4.24 11.94
C GLU A 224 65.30 5.37 11.03
N ILE A 225 64.41 6.03 10.27
CA ILE A 225 64.75 7.19 9.43
C ILE A 225 65.26 8.33 10.30
N GLU A 226 64.54 8.71 11.36
CA GLU A 226 64.95 9.76 12.30
C GLU A 226 66.34 9.43 12.89
N THR A 227 66.52 8.20 13.37
CA THR A 227 67.81 7.75 13.94
C THR A 227 68.95 7.75 12.92
N LYS A 228 68.69 7.36 11.67
CA LYS A 228 69.69 7.33 10.59
C LYS A 228 70.04 8.73 10.12
N LEU A 229 69.05 9.62 9.99
CA LEU A 229 69.24 11.02 9.65
C LEU A 229 70.09 11.72 10.72
N ASP A 230 69.75 11.54 11.99
CA ASP A 230 70.53 12.09 13.10
C ASP A 230 71.97 11.60 13.09
N LYS A 231 72.19 10.29 12.89
CA LYS A 231 73.55 9.73 12.79
C LYS A 231 74.31 10.26 11.59
N MET A 232 73.66 10.39 10.43
CA MET A 232 74.30 10.84 9.19
C MET A 232 74.66 12.32 9.22
N GLU A 233 73.80 13.18 9.78
CA GLU A 233 74.00 14.63 9.79
C GLU A 233 74.78 15.11 11.03
N LEU A 234 74.47 14.60 12.23
CA LEU A 234 75.07 15.10 13.48
C LEU A 234 76.42 14.44 13.79
N SER A 235 76.65 13.18 13.40
CA SER A 235 77.93 12.51 13.70
C SER A 235 79.13 13.15 13.00
N PRO A 236 79.10 13.48 11.69
CA PRO A 236 80.24 14.12 11.02
C PRO A 236 80.53 15.51 11.59
N VAL A 237 79.50 16.27 11.95
CA VAL A 237 79.64 17.58 12.58
C VAL A 237 80.32 17.46 13.95
N LYS A 238 79.88 16.50 14.77
CA LYS A 238 80.52 16.19 16.06
C LYS A 238 81.98 15.78 15.90
N ASP A 239 82.29 14.95 14.91
CA ASP A 239 83.66 14.49 14.65
C ASP A 239 84.56 15.64 14.16
N PHE A 240 84.02 16.54 13.34
CA PHE A 240 84.71 17.75 12.90
C PHE A 240 85.09 18.64 14.08
N PHE A 241 84.15 18.94 14.98
CA PHE A 241 84.43 19.76 16.18
C PHE A 241 85.43 19.09 17.12
N ASN A 242 85.29 17.78 17.36
CA ASN A 242 86.25 17.03 18.17
C ASN A 242 87.66 17.06 17.55
N THR A 243 87.76 16.94 16.23
CA THR A 243 89.04 17.02 15.52
C THR A 243 89.64 18.42 15.64
N LYS A 244 88.84 19.48 15.47
CA LYS A 244 89.32 20.86 15.62
C LYS A 244 89.72 21.18 17.05
N LEU A 245 89.00 20.70 18.05
CA LEU A 245 89.36 20.84 19.46
C LEU A 245 90.65 20.09 19.79
N LYS A 246 90.84 18.86 19.29
CA LYS A 246 92.12 18.12 19.44
C LYS A 246 93.27 18.85 18.77
N GLN A 247 93.08 19.36 17.55
CA GLN A 247 94.08 20.18 16.86
C GLN A 247 94.42 21.43 17.64
N LEU A 248 93.43 22.14 18.20
CA LEU A 248 93.65 23.31 19.03
C LEU A 248 94.40 22.95 20.31
N GLN A 249 94.01 21.88 21.00
CA GLN A 249 94.69 21.39 22.20
C GLN A 249 96.16 21.06 21.92
N GLU A 250 96.44 20.41 20.80
CA GLU A 250 97.80 20.07 20.41
C GLU A 250 98.60 21.33 20.04
N ASN A 251 98.02 22.27 19.29
CA ASN A 251 98.66 23.57 19.03
C ASN A 251 98.94 24.34 20.33
N LEU A 252 98.00 24.36 21.27
CA LEU A 252 98.21 24.99 22.58
C LEU A 252 99.32 24.29 23.38
N LYS A 253 99.39 22.96 23.32
CA LYS A 253 100.45 22.18 23.95
C LYS A 253 101.81 22.46 23.31
N GLN A 254 101.88 22.54 21.99
CA GLN A 254 103.09 22.90 21.24
C GLN A 254 103.52 24.33 21.55
N MET A 255 102.59 25.30 21.55
CA MET A 255 102.87 26.68 21.95
C MET A 255 103.35 26.77 23.40
N ALA A 256 102.76 25.99 24.32
CA ALA A 256 103.21 25.91 25.70
C ALA A 256 104.60 25.26 25.82
N SER A 257 104.91 24.24 25.00
CA SER A 257 106.25 23.62 24.94
C SER A 257 107.28 24.61 24.41
N LEU A 258 107.01 25.24 23.27
CA LEU A 258 107.87 26.27 22.68
C LEU A 258 108.08 27.45 23.62
N ARG A 259 107.04 27.89 24.35
CA ARG A 259 107.21 28.91 25.40
C ARG A 259 108.14 28.42 26.51
N ARG A 260 108.02 27.17 26.97
CA ARG A 260 108.96 26.60 27.96
C ARG A 260 110.38 26.41 27.41
N GLU A 261 110.54 26.11 26.13
CA GLU A 261 111.85 25.90 25.49
C GLU A 261 112.56 27.23 25.20
N VAL A 262 111.82 28.28 24.84
CA VAL A 262 112.33 29.65 24.66
C VAL A 262 112.60 30.33 26.01
N GLU A 263 111.95 29.88 27.09
CA GLU A 263 112.35 30.17 28.47
C GLU A 263 113.64 29.42 28.83
N ALA A 264 114.78 29.90 28.31
CA ALA A 264 116.10 29.40 28.68
C ALA A 264 116.26 29.32 30.22
N ALA A 265 116.90 28.25 30.72
CA ALA A 265 117.06 27.95 32.15
C ALA A 265 117.75 29.07 33.00
N GLY A 266 118.25 30.14 32.37
CA GLY A 266 118.92 31.28 32.98
C GLY A 266 118.09 32.58 33.11
N THR A 267 116.90 32.71 32.50
CA THR A 267 116.07 33.93 32.59
C THR A 267 114.88 33.75 33.53
N LYS A 268 115.11 33.19 34.73
CA LYS A 268 114.09 33.17 35.78
C LYS A 268 113.88 34.59 36.33
N ARG A 269 113.03 35.39 35.68
CA ARG A 269 112.46 36.60 36.30
C ARG A 269 111.63 36.10 37.48
N ARG A 270 112.11 36.30 38.71
CA ARG A 270 111.37 35.92 39.92
C ARG A 270 110.05 36.69 39.88
N LEU A 271 108.95 35.99 39.69
CA LEU A 271 107.61 36.57 39.74
C LEU A 271 107.04 36.22 41.09
N LEU A 272 106.55 37.22 41.83
CA LEU A 272 105.76 36.99 43.02
C LEU A 272 104.42 36.41 42.56
N ARG A 273 104.20 35.13 42.89
CA ARG A 273 102.91 34.46 42.76
C ARG A 273 102.26 34.47 44.14
N GLU A 274 100.92 34.48 44.19
CA GLU A 274 100.13 34.52 45.44
C GLU A 274 100.14 35.90 46.14
N VAL A 275 100.09 36.99 45.36
CA VAL A 275 99.77 38.32 45.88
C VAL A 275 98.39 38.73 45.37
N ASN A 276 97.51 39.14 46.27
CA ASN A 276 96.17 39.62 45.89
C ASN A 276 96.24 41.11 45.62
N CYS A 277 95.56 41.57 44.56
CA CYS A 277 95.43 43.00 44.28
C CYS A 277 94.67 43.68 45.42
N ILE A 278 95.25 44.68 46.08
CA ILE A 278 94.62 45.37 47.23
C ILE A 278 93.27 46.01 46.85
N SER A 279 93.09 46.37 45.57
CA SER A 279 91.88 47.04 45.10
C SER A 279 90.72 46.11 44.73
N CYS A 280 90.99 44.85 44.39
CA CYS A 280 89.95 43.93 43.90
C CYS A 280 90.11 42.46 44.32
N ASP A 281 91.09 42.16 45.18
CA ASP A 281 91.49 40.85 45.70
C ASP A 281 91.78 39.76 44.65
N ALA A 282 91.81 40.11 43.36
CA ALA A 282 92.17 39.19 42.29
C ALA A 282 93.65 38.78 42.39
N ASN A 283 93.93 37.49 42.16
CA ASN A 283 95.28 36.94 42.15
C ASN A 283 96.14 37.65 41.09
N ALA A 284 97.15 38.38 41.54
CA ALA A 284 98.09 39.11 40.70
C ALA A 284 99.45 38.40 40.65
N VAL A 285 100.14 38.54 39.51
CA VAL A 285 101.51 38.04 39.33
C VAL A 285 102.38 39.24 38.96
N MET A 286 103.33 39.59 39.84
CA MET A 286 104.15 40.80 39.69
C MET A 286 105.65 40.46 39.52
N PRO A 287 106.40 41.17 38.67
CA PRO A 287 107.85 40.99 38.55
C PRO A 287 108.59 41.44 39.82
N MET A 288 109.50 40.61 40.33
CA MET A 288 110.43 40.98 41.39
C MET A 288 111.68 41.63 40.78
N GLU A 289 111.96 42.87 41.14
CA GLU A 289 113.20 43.58 40.78
C GLU A 289 114.38 42.95 41.53
N PRO A 290 115.51 42.61 40.88
CA PRO A 290 116.70 42.12 41.59
C PRO A 290 117.34 43.25 42.44
N PRO A 291 117.97 42.94 43.59
CA PRO A 291 118.70 43.93 44.37
C PRO A 291 119.86 44.50 43.52
N ASN A 292 119.89 45.82 43.36
CA ASN A 292 120.93 46.55 42.64
C ASN A 292 122.32 46.19 43.18
N MET A 293 123.13 45.47 42.40
CA MET A 293 124.51 45.09 42.75
C MET A 293 125.54 46.13 42.31
N ILE A 294 125.25 47.43 42.47
CA ILE A 294 126.24 48.47 42.21
C ILE A 294 127.11 48.61 43.48
N PRO A 295 128.42 48.33 43.44
CA PRO A 295 129.29 48.55 44.59
C PRO A 295 129.42 50.05 44.84
N LEU A 296 128.97 50.52 46.01
CA LEU A 296 129.23 51.89 46.48
C LEU A 296 130.75 52.09 46.60
N SER A 297 131.34 52.82 45.66
CA SER A 297 132.74 53.20 45.71
C SER A 297 132.98 54.32 46.73
N ARG A 298 134.12 54.19 47.44
CA ARG A 298 134.58 55.08 48.51
C ARG A 298 134.84 56.51 47.99
N PRO A 299 134.51 57.59 48.73
CA PRO A 299 134.73 58.96 48.25
C PRO A 299 136.23 59.28 48.09
N MET A 300 136.62 59.84 46.93
CA MET A 300 137.98 60.32 46.63
C MET A 300 138.20 61.76 47.15
N PRO A 301 139.43 62.16 47.53
CA PRO A 301 139.72 63.48 48.10
C PRO A 301 139.52 64.63 47.09
N GLY A 302 138.86 65.71 47.53
CA GLY A 302 138.58 66.89 46.71
C GLY A 302 139.83 67.73 46.43
N HIS A 303 140.21 67.84 45.15
CA HIS A 303 141.23 68.78 44.68
C HIS A 303 140.60 70.10 44.25
N MET A 304 140.91 71.18 44.97
CA MET A 304 140.53 72.56 44.65
C MET A 304 141.20 73.02 43.35
N SER A 305 140.48 72.93 42.22
CA SER A 305 140.88 73.55 40.96
C SER A 305 140.01 74.77 40.68
N MET A 306 140.61 75.95 40.75
CA MET A 306 140.10 77.29 40.42
C MET A 306 139.65 77.43 38.94
N LYS A 307 138.63 76.69 38.50
CA LYS A 307 138.09 76.82 37.13
C LYS A 307 136.55 76.78 37.06
N PRO A 308 135.82 77.79 37.57
CA PRO A 308 134.48 78.11 37.10
C PRO A 308 134.45 79.20 36.02
N TYR A 309 135.58 79.85 35.68
CA TYR A 309 135.57 81.07 34.85
C TYR A 309 135.75 80.85 33.33
N LEU A 310 136.01 79.62 32.87
CA LEU A 310 136.21 79.30 31.45
C LEU A 310 134.92 78.92 30.69
N SER A 311 133.82 78.64 31.39
CA SER A 311 132.55 78.24 30.75
C SER A 311 131.86 79.41 30.04
N TYR A 312 131.96 80.62 30.60
CA TYR A 312 131.37 81.83 30.00
C TYR A 312 132.03 82.21 28.67
N GLU A 313 133.37 82.14 28.61
CA GLU A 313 134.13 82.44 27.38
C GLU A 313 133.83 81.42 26.26
N LEU A 314 133.66 80.15 26.61
CA LEU A 314 133.27 79.11 25.64
C LEU A 314 131.83 79.28 25.11
N ASP A 315 130.92 79.86 25.89
CA ASP A 315 129.56 80.16 25.44
C ASP A 315 129.52 81.38 24.51
N ALA A 316 130.38 82.39 24.76
CA ALA A 316 130.56 83.53 23.86
C ALA A 316 131.11 83.11 22.48
N ILE A 317 132.06 82.17 22.44
CA ILE A 317 132.59 81.60 21.18
C ILE A 317 131.50 80.81 20.43
N ARG A 318 130.65 80.05 21.13
CA ARG A 318 129.51 79.34 20.49
C ARG A 318 128.48 80.29 19.89
N LYS A 319 128.15 81.39 20.58
CA LYS A 319 127.17 82.38 20.09
C LYS A 319 127.66 83.16 18.87
N THR A 320 128.96 83.46 18.80
CA THR A 320 129.57 84.15 17.63
C THR A 320 129.67 83.26 16.40
N GLN A 321 129.85 81.96 16.56
CA GLN A 321 129.82 80.99 15.46
C GLN A 321 128.39 80.73 14.96
N ALA A 322 127.39 80.75 15.83
CA ALA A 322 125.98 80.54 15.46
C ALA A 322 125.38 81.69 14.63
N THR A 323 125.89 82.91 14.74
CA THR A 323 125.41 84.08 13.98
C THR A 323 126.11 84.29 12.63
N ASN A 324 127.14 83.51 12.30
CA ASN A 324 127.96 83.67 11.08
C ASN A 324 127.76 82.57 10.02
N LEU A 325 126.62 81.87 10.03
CA LEU A 325 126.26 80.94 8.95
C LEU A 325 125.36 81.66 7.91
N PRO A 326 125.82 81.86 6.66
CA PRO A 326 125.01 82.48 5.62
C PRO A 326 123.77 81.63 5.32
N GLN A 327 122.58 82.24 5.43
CA GLN A 327 121.30 81.64 5.02
C GLN A 327 121.38 81.21 3.54
N ARG A 328 121.43 79.90 3.27
CA ARG A 328 121.20 79.39 1.92
C ARG A 328 119.71 79.48 1.58
N ASN A 329 119.42 80.10 0.44
CA ASN A 329 118.08 80.44 0.00
C ASN A 329 117.36 79.20 -0.57
N LEU A 330 116.03 79.15 -0.46
CA LEU A 330 115.17 77.98 -0.71
C LEU A 330 115.34 77.36 -2.12
N HIS A 331 115.76 78.15 -3.11
CA HIS A 331 115.97 77.71 -4.49
C HIS A 331 117.13 76.71 -4.67
N ASP A 332 118.11 76.69 -3.76
CA ASP A 332 119.21 75.73 -3.82
C ASP A 332 118.70 74.29 -3.54
N TRP A 333 117.64 74.15 -2.76
CA TRP A 333 117.04 72.84 -2.44
C TRP A 333 116.21 72.26 -3.59
N GLU A 334 115.46 73.09 -4.32
CA GLU A 334 114.66 72.64 -5.48
C GLU A 334 115.54 72.15 -6.64
N THR A 335 116.76 72.70 -6.76
CA THR A 335 117.70 72.30 -7.82
C THR A 335 118.32 70.93 -7.54
N ILE A 336 118.56 70.60 -6.26
CA ILE A 336 119.10 69.31 -5.82
C ILE A 336 118.06 68.20 -5.99
N ASP A 337 116.79 68.47 -5.67
CA ASP A 337 115.73 67.46 -5.75
C ASP A 337 115.41 67.06 -7.21
N LYS A 338 115.41 68.04 -8.14
CA LYS A 338 115.26 67.77 -9.58
C LYS A 338 116.40 66.92 -10.17
N GLN A 339 117.62 67.04 -9.65
CA GLN A 339 118.74 66.20 -10.08
C GLN A 339 118.62 64.76 -9.56
N MET A 340 118.06 64.54 -8.37
CA MET A 340 117.85 63.19 -7.83
C MET A 340 116.78 62.41 -8.60
N ASN A 341 115.72 63.07 -9.06
CA ASN A 341 114.57 62.36 -9.65
C ASN A 341 114.75 61.94 -11.13
N GLN A 342 115.80 62.41 -11.81
CA GLN A 342 116.12 61.99 -13.19
C GLN A 342 116.96 60.70 -13.28
N GLN A 343 117.52 60.21 -12.17
CA GLN A 343 118.45 59.08 -12.19
C GLN A 343 117.85 57.69 -11.95
N LYS A 344 116.52 57.54 -11.78
CA LYS A 344 115.92 56.22 -11.57
C LYS A 344 114.63 56.00 -12.37
N GLN A 345 114.80 55.74 -13.67
CA GLN A 345 113.89 54.87 -14.42
C GLN A 345 114.65 53.72 -15.11
N PRO A 346 113.99 52.57 -15.33
CA PRO A 346 114.61 51.25 -15.23
C PRO A 346 115.01 50.64 -16.57
N GLN A 347 116.00 49.75 -16.59
CA GLN A 347 116.28 48.87 -17.74
C GLN A 347 116.35 47.39 -17.31
N LYS A 348 115.56 46.58 -18.02
CA LYS A 348 115.44 45.12 -17.96
C LYS A 348 116.73 44.43 -18.44
N ALA A 349 117.07 43.26 -17.90
CA ALA A 349 116.86 41.94 -18.54
C ALA A 349 117.78 40.83 -17.99
N ARG A 350 117.20 39.62 -17.99
CA ARG A 350 117.75 38.26 -17.87
C ARG A 350 118.01 37.67 -16.49
#